data_AF-A0A927NLF4-F1
#
_entry.id   AF-A0A927NLF4-F1
#
_cell.length_a   1.000
_cell.length_b   1.000
_cell.length_c   1.000
_cell.angle_alpha   90.00
_cell.angle_beta   90.00
_cell.angle_gamma   90.00
#
_symmetry.space_group_name_H-M   'P 1'
#
loop_
_entity.id
_entity.type
_entity.pdbx_description
1 polymer ?
#
loop_
_entity_poly.entity_id
_entity_poly.type
_entity_poly.pdbx_seq_one_letter_code
_entity_poly.pdbx_strand_id
1 'polypeptide(L)'
;MNIGLGEHFTYNKLFRFVLPSVIMMIFTSIYGVVDGLFISNFVGKTAFAAVNFIMPVTMGMSAVGFMIGAGGSALVAKTLGEGDNAKANRYFSLFLYFTIGCGIVLTVLGQIFIRPLAIVMGATADMLEPAVTYGRILMCSVTAFMVQNFFQTFFVTAEKPKLGLYVIVLAGVTNMVLDALFVALFRWGVVGAALATATSQVVGAVVPVAYFAGKNDSLLKLGKTKWCGKAIAKTITNGSSELLTNVSMSVVNILYNAQLLRYIGENGVAAYGAIMYVNFIFIAIFLGYSMGSAPLFGFNFGAQNKKELKNLFKKSFVVIAVLGATLFGVAFV
;
A
#
# COMPACT_ATOMS: atom_id res chain seq x y z
N MET A 1 -12.90 12.15 20.57
CA MET A 1 -11.87 13.18 20.28
C MET A 1 -11.29 12.90 18.91
N ASN A 2 -11.64 13.72 17.91
CA ASN A 2 -10.95 13.75 16.63
C ASN A 2 -9.70 14.60 16.81
N ILE A 3 -8.51 14.06 16.52
CA ILE A 3 -7.25 14.80 16.58
C ILE A 3 -7.02 15.40 15.19
N GLY A 4 -6.93 16.72 15.11
CA GLY A 4 -6.71 17.43 13.84
C GLY A 4 -5.22 17.61 13.49
N LEU A 5 -4.92 17.87 12.21
CA LEU A 5 -3.57 18.10 11.68
C LEU A 5 -2.89 19.35 12.26
N GLY A 6 -3.69 20.34 12.67
CA GLY A 6 -3.22 21.63 13.21
C GLY A 6 -3.05 21.69 14.72
N GLU A 7 -3.26 20.59 15.45
CA GLU A 7 -3.09 20.58 16.90
C GLU A 7 -1.62 20.54 17.33
N HIS A 8 -1.36 20.92 18.58
CA HIS A 8 -0.06 20.65 19.21
C HIS A 8 0.04 19.17 19.58
N PHE A 9 1.07 18.49 19.07
CA PHE A 9 1.26 17.06 19.26
C PHE A 9 2.14 16.76 20.47
N THR A 10 1.53 16.20 21.52
CA THR A 10 2.22 15.48 22.60
C THR A 10 2.50 14.04 22.17
N TYR A 11 3.35 13.29 22.89
CA TYR A 11 3.61 11.87 22.59
C TYR A 11 2.30 11.07 22.51
N ASN A 12 1.41 11.22 23.50
CA ASN A 12 0.13 10.52 23.54
C ASN A 12 -0.77 10.86 22.33
N LYS A 13 -0.84 12.14 21.92
CA LYS A 13 -1.61 12.53 20.73
C LYS A 13 -0.99 11.97 19.43
N LEU A 14 0.33 12.05 19.30
CA LEU A 14 1.04 11.53 18.13
C LEU A 14 0.82 10.02 17.99
N PHE A 15 0.99 9.26 19.07
CA PHE A 15 0.71 7.83 19.08
C PHE A 15 -0.75 7.54 18.73
N ARG A 16 -1.73 8.21 19.37
CA ARG A 16 -3.16 8.00 19.05
C ARG A 16 -3.53 8.34 17.60
N PHE A 17 -2.84 9.31 17.00
CA PHE A 17 -3.07 9.71 15.61
C PHE A 17 -2.50 8.67 14.62
N VAL A 18 -1.30 8.17 14.90
CA VAL A 18 -0.55 7.28 14.02
C VAL A 18 -0.92 5.79 14.21
N LEU A 19 -1.39 5.42 15.41
CA LEU A 19 -1.73 4.05 15.78
C LEU A 19 -2.69 3.35 14.80
N PRO A 20 -3.77 3.98 14.29
CA PRO A 20 -4.63 3.30 13.33
C PRO A 20 -3.89 2.95 12.02
N SER A 21 -2.93 3.77 11.57
CA SER A 21 -2.11 3.48 10.39
C SER A 21 -1.10 2.36 10.64
N VAL A 22 -0.54 2.29 11.85
CA VAL A 22 0.31 1.16 12.29
C VAL A 22 -0.48 -0.13 12.32
N ILE A 23 -1.65 -0.12 12.96
CA ILE A 23 -2.54 -1.29 13.01
C ILE A 23 -2.95 -1.70 11.59
N MET A 24 -3.30 -0.74 10.74
CA MET A 24 -3.64 -0.97 9.34
C MET A 24 -2.51 -1.67 8.56
N MET A 25 -1.25 -1.26 8.74
CA MET A 25 -0.11 -1.91 8.10
C MET A 25 0.16 -3.31 8.67
N ILE A 26 0.04 -3.50 9.99
CA ILE A 26 0.15 -4.83 10.61
C ILE A 26 -0.94 -5.77 10.07
N PHE A 27 -2.19 -5.31 10.02
CA PHE A 27 -3.29 -6.10 9.45
C PHE A 27 -3.03 -6.44 7.97
N THR A 28 -2.54 -5.49 7.18
CA THR A 28 -2.18 -5.73 5.78
C THR A 28 -1.09 -6.80 5.67
N SER A 29 -0.09 -6.79 6.56
CA SER A 29 0.96 -7.82 6.58
C SER A 29 0.45 -9.20 6.98
N ILE A 30 -0.38 -9.30 8.02
CA ILE A 30 -0.96 -10.58 8.47
C ILE A 30 -1.86 -11.14 7.37
N TYR A 31 -2.68 -10.28 6.77
CA TYR A 31 -3.55 -10.64 5.67
C TYR A 31 -2.77 -11.22 4.48
N GLY A 32 -1.68 -10.58 4.05
CA GLY A 32 -0.86 -11.10 2.95
C GLY A 32 -0.26 -12.49 3.24
N VAL A 33 0.09 -12.77 4.50
CA VAL A 33 0.57 -14.10 4.92
C VAL A 33 -0.57 -15.12 4.91
N VAL A 34 -1.74 -14.78 5.46
CA VAL A 34 -2.92 -15.67 5.51
C VAL A 34 -3.40 -16.01 4.10
N ASP A 35 -3.48 -15.04 3.20
CA ASP A 35 -3.84 -15.24 1.79
C ASP A 35 -2.87 -16.20 1.10
N GLY A 36 -1.55 -15.97 1.26
CA GLY A 36 -0.53 -16.89 0.76
C GLY A 36 -0.67 -18.32 1.28
N LEU A 37 -0.93 -18.48 2.58
CA LEU A 37 -1.16 -19.80 3.19
C LEU A 37 -2.43 -20.48 2.67
N PHE A 38 -3.51 -19.72 2.46
CA PHE A 38 -4.78 -20.23 1.96
C PHE A 38 -4.63 -20.76 0.52
N ILE A 39 -3.98 -19.98 -0.35
CA ILE A 39 -3.71 -20.38 -1.74
C ILE A 39 -2.80 -21.62 -1.78
N SER A 40 -1.75 -21.65 -0.95
CA SER A 40 -0.84 -22.80 -0.85
C SER A 40 -1.55 -24.09 -0.46
N ASN A 41 -2.45 -24.03 0.53
CA ASN A 41 -3.13 -25.21 1.07
C ASN A 41 -4.31 -25.69 0.21
N PHE A 42 -5.08 -24.77 -0.39
CA PHE A 42 -6.34 -25.14 -1.08
C PHE A 42 -6.24 -25.25 -2.61
N VAL A 43 -5.28 -24.58 -3.25
CA VAL A 43 -5.18 -24.56 -4.73
C VAL A 43 -4.10 -25.52 -5.25
N GLY A 44 -3.09 -25.83 -4.44
CA GLY A 44 -1.99 -26.72 -4.79
C GLY A 44 -0.72 -25.99 -5.24
N LYS A 45 0.41 -26.71 -5.23
CA LYS A 45 1.76 -26.12 -5.36
C LYS A 45 2.01 -25.38 -6.68
N THR A 46 1.53 -25.92 -7.81
CA THR A 46 1.72 -25.31 -9.14
C THR A 46 0.96 -23.98 -9.27
N ALA A 47 -0.26 -23.96 -8.76
CA ALA A 47 -1.10 -22.76 -8.70
C ALA A 47 -0.52 -21.69 -7.79
N PHE A 48 -0.08 -22.09 -6.59
CA PHE A 48 0.58 -21.19 -5.65
C PHE A 48 1.87 -20.59 -6.23
N ALA A 49 2.68 -21.38 -6.94
CA ALA A 49 3.85 -20.88 -7.65
C ALA A 49 3.45 -19.85 -8.72
N ALA A 50 2.45 -20.16 -9.55
CA ALA A 50 1.93 -19.26 -10.60
C ALA A 50 1.44 -17.91 -10.04
N VAL A 51 0.74 -17.93 -8.90
CA VAL A 51 0.30 -16.71 -8.20
C VAL A 51 1.51 -15.88 -7.75
N ASN A 52 2.43 -16.48 -6.99
CA ASN A 52 3.60 -15.77 -6.45
C ASN A 52 4.50 -15.17 -7.54
N PHE A 53 4.51 -15.78 -8.72
CA PHE A 53 5.29 -15.29 -9.85
C PHE A 53 4.72 -14.03 -10.51
N ILE A 54 3.39 -13.88 -10.53
CA ILE A 54 2.72 -12.73 -11.15
C ILE A 54 2.46 -11.60 -10.16
N MET A 55 2.38 -11.90 -8.86
CA MET A 55 2.16 -10.90 -7.81
C MET A 55 3.14 -9.72 -7.86
N PRO A 56 4.46 -9.88 -8.05
CA PRO A 56 5.41 -8.77 -8.16
C PRO A 56 5.06 -7.76 -9.27
N VAL A 57 4.53 -8.23 -10.40
CA VAL A 57 4.09 -7.37 -11.51
C VAL A 57 2.94 -6.48 -11.06
N THR A 58 1.94 -7.10 -10.42
CA THR A 58 0.74 -6.40 -9.92
C THR A 58 1.11 -5.42 -8.81
N MET A 59 2.01 -5.81 -7.90
CA MET A 59 2.52 -4.93 -6.85
C MET A 59 3.30 -3.76 -7.44
N GLY A 60 4.17 -3.98 -8.42
CA GLY A 60 4.90 -2.93 -9.12
C GLY A 60 3.99 -1.90 -9.80
N MET A 61 2.90 -2.34 -10.42
CA MET A 61 1.89 -1.43 -10.98
C MET A 61 1.17 -0.65 -9.88
N SER A 62 0.80 -1.31 -8.79
CA SER A 62 0.12 -0.68 -7.65
C SER A 62 0.98 0.34 -6.90
N ALA A 63 2.31 0.17 -6.91
CA ALA A 63 3.26 1.09 -6.31
C ALA A 63 3.18 2.49 -6.93
N VAL A 64 2.75 2.61 -8.19
CA VAL A 64 2.46 3.91 -8.82
C VAL A 64 1.29 4.62 -8.11
N GLY A 65 0.26 3.88 -7.72
CA GLY A 65 -0.86 4.42 -6.94
C GLY A 65 -0.43 4.86 -5.55
N PHE A 66 0.44 4.08 -4.90
CA PHE A 66 1.03 4.44 -3.62
C PHE A 66 1.94 5.69 -3.72
N MET A 67 2.78 5.77 -4.76
CA MET A 67 3.62 6.93 -5.07
C MET A 67 2.78 8.21 -5.21
N ILE A 68 1.70 8.16 -6.00
CA ILE A 68 0.79 9.31 -6.17
C ILE A 68 0.07 9.62 -4.85
N GLY A 69 -0.31 8.61 -4.08
CA GLY A 69 -0.89 8.74 -2.74
C GLY A 69 0.03 9.48 -1.77
N ALA A 70 1.23 8.96 -1.53
CA ALA A 70 2.21 9.52 -0.60
C ALA A 70 2.65 10.94 -1.00
N GLY A 71 3.00 11.16 -2.27
CA GLY A 71 3.40 12.48 -2.74
C GLY A 71 2.24 13.49 -2.79
N GLY A 72 1.05 13.02 -3.16
CA GLY A 72 -0.16 13.82 -3.26
C GLY A 72 -0.70 14.22 -1.89
N SER A 73 -0.70 13.31 -0.94
CA SER A 73 -1.14 13.53 0.44
C SER A 73 -0.28 14.59 1.13
N ALA A 74 1.04 14.56 0.96
CA ALA A 74 1.95 15.58 1.48
C ALA A 74 1.67 16.98 0.88
N LEU A 75 1.42 17.05 -0.44
CA LEU A 75 1.11 18.31 -1.11
C LEU A 75 -0.27 18.85 -0.71
N VAL A 76 -1.28 17.98 -0.59
CA VAL A 76 -2.63 18.34 -0.12
C VAL A 76 -2.59 18.79 1.34
N ALA A 77 -1.89 18.08 2.21
CA ALA A 77 -1.70 18.46 3.61
C ALA A 77 -1.03 19.84 3.72
N LYS A 78 0.00 20.10 2.92
CA LYS A 78 0.64 21.43 2.84
C LYS A 78 -0.35 22.52 2.43
N THR A 79 -1.17 22.27 1.40
CA THR A 79 -2.17 23.26 0.95
C THR A 79 -3.29 23.48 1.96
N LEU A 80 -3.68 22.45 2.72
CA LEU A 80 -4.59 22.60 3.87
C LEU A 80 -3.95 23.47 4.97
N GLY A 81 -2.66 23.28 5.25
CA GLY A 81 -1.91 24.13 6.20
C GLY A 81 -1.78 25.59 5.77
N GLU A 82 -1.77 25.85 4.46
CA GLU A 82 -1.82 27.21 3.88
C GLU A 82 -3.20 27.88 4.02
N GLY A 83 -4.23 27.13 4.46
CA GLY A 83 -5.61 27.62 4.61
C GLY A 83 -6.46 27.53 3.33
N ASP A 84 -5.91 27.04 2.21
CA ASP A 84 -6.63 26.98 0.93
C ASP A 84 -7.33 25.62 0.72
N ASN A 85 -8.43 25.43 1.46
CA ASN A 85 -9.24 24.20 1.40
C ASN A 85 -9.80 23.91 -0.01
N ALA A 86 -10.12 24.95 -0.78
CA ALA A 86 -10.66 24.80 -2.13
C ALA A 86 -9.61 24.21 -3.08
N LYS A 87 -8.37 24.68 -2.99
CA LYS A 87 -7.26 24.15 -3.78
C LYS A 87 -6.83 22.76 -3.33
N ALA A 88 -6.86 22.49 -2.02
CA ALA A 88 -6.62 21.14 -1.49
C ALA A 88 -7.60 20.11 -2.08
N ASN A 89 -8.91 20.44 -2.13
CA ASN A 89 -9.93 19.58 -2.74
C ASN A 89 -9.74 19.39 -4.25
N ARG A 90 -9.31 20.44 -4.97
CA ARG A 90 -8.97 20.33 -6.40
C ARG A 90 -7.78 19.41 -6.63
N TYR A 91 -6.73 19.50 -5.82
CA TYR A 91 -5.57 18.62 -5.90
C TYR A 91 -5.91 17.18 -5.54
N PHE A 92 -6.67 16.95 -4.48
CA PHE A 92 -7.15 15.62 -4.13
C PHE A 92 -7.92 14.97 -5.30
N SER A 93 -8.88 15.68 -5.88
CA SER A 93 -9.64 15.20 -7.04
C SER A 93 -8.75 14.98 -8.27
N LEU A 94 -7.78 15.88 -8.52
CA LEU A 94 -6.82 15.74 -9.61
C LEU A 94 -5.99 14.46 -9.47
N PHE A 95 -5.45 14.20 -8.28
CA PHE A 95 -4.59 13.03 -8.05
C PHE A 95 -5.38 11.73 -8.10
N LEU A 96 -6.62 11.71 -7.63
CA LEU A 96 -7.47 10.53 -7.78
C LEU A 96 -7.79 10.25 -9.26
N TYR A 97 -8.21 11.25 -10.04
CA TYR A 97 -8.49 11.06 -11.47
C TYR A 97 -7.23 10.70 -12.25
N PHE A 98 -6.09 11.29 -11.90
CA PHE A 98 -4.80 10.94 -12.48
C PHE A 98 -4.43 9.48 -12.16
N THR A 99 -4.64 9.03 -10.93
CA THR A 99 -4.41 7.64 -10.51
C THR A 99 -5.30 6.68 -11.29
N ILE A 100 -6.59 7.00 -11.47
CA ILE A 100 -7.53 6.21 -12.27
C ILE A 100 -7.07 6.16 -13.73
N GLY A 101 -6.68 7.30 -14.32
CA GLY A 101 -6.17 7.36 -15.68
C GLY A 101 -4.91 6.52 -15.90
N CYS A 102 -3.92 6.65 -15.01
CA CYS A 102 -2.72 5.80 -15.00
C CYS A 102 -3.08 4.32 -14.81
N GLY A 103 -4.02 4.02 -13.92
CA GLY A 103 -4.50 2.67 -13.68
C GLY A 103 -5.11 2.03 -14.91
N ILE A 104 -5.97 2.75 -15.64
CA ILE A 104 -6.58 2.24 -16.89
C ILE A 104 -5.50 1.95 -17.92
N VAL A 105 -4.53 2.85 -18.10
CA VAL A 105 -3.40 2.65 -19.02
C VAL A 105 -2.59 1.42 -18.62
N LEU A 106 -2.25 1.27 -17.33
CA LEU A 106 -1.50 0.12 -16.83
C LEU A 106 -2.29 -1.18 -16.90
N THR A 107 -3.61 -1.16 -16.71
CA THR A 107 -4.49 -2.31 -16.91
C THR A 107 -4.46 -2.75 -18.37
N VAL A 108 -4.60 -1.84 -19.34
CA VAL A 108 -4.55 -2.18 -20.78
C VAL A 108 -3.18 -2.73 -21.18
N LEU A 109 -2.10 -2.06 -20.78
CA LEU A 109 -0.74 -2.53 -21.04
C LEU A 109 -0.50 -3.89 -20.37
N GLY A 110 -0.95 -4.04 -19.12
CA GLY A 110 -0.87 -5.30 -18.37
C GLY A 110 -1.55 -6.44 -19.11
N GLN A 111 -2.77 -6.26 -19.60
CA GLN A 111 -3.48 -7.29 -20.37
C GLN A 111 -2.73 -7.75 -21.63
N ILE A 112 -2.11 -6.80 -22.35
CA ILE A 112 -1.37 -7.09 -23.59
C ILE A 112 -0.04 -7.80 -23.27
N PHE A 113 0.68 -7.34 -22.25
CA PHE A 113 2.05 -7.76 -21.97
C PHE A 113 2.18 -8.86 -20.91
N ILE A 114 1.12 -9.26 -20.21
CA ILE A 114 1.23 -10.25 -19.11
C ILE A 114 1.83 -11.58 -19.54
N ARG A 115 1.48 -12.09 -20.74
CA ARG A 115 2.00 -13.36 -21.26
C ARG A 115 3.46 -13.24 -21.72
N PRO A 116 3.85 -12.25 -22.56
CA PRO A 116 5.26 -11.98 -22.84
C PRO A 116 6.10 -11.79 -21.57
N LEU A 117 5.57 -11.04 -20.60
CA LEU A 117 6.26 -10.78 -19.33
C LEU A 117 6.44 -12.06 -18.53
N ALA A 118 5.42 -12.93 -18.46
CA ALA A 118 5.54 -14.22 -17.79
C ALA A 118 6.62 -15.12 -18.43
N ILE A 119 6.74 -15.11 -19.76
CA ILE A 119 7.79 -15.84 -20.49
C ILE A 119 9.17 -15.26 -20.15
N VAL A 120 9.34 -13.94 -20.19
CA VAL A 120 10.61 -13.26 -19.87
C VAL A 120 11.03 -13.47 -18.42
N MET A 121 10.06 -13.52 -17.49
CA MET A 121 10.32 -13.82 -16.08
C MET A 121 10.71 -15.29 -15.85
N GLY A 122 10.63 -16.16 -16.87
CA GLY A 122 11.07 -17.56 -16.79
C GLY A 122 9.98 -18.56 -16.42
N ALA A 123 8.70 -18.29 -16.75
CA ALA A 123 7.63 -19.24 -16.48
C ALA A 123 7.85 -20.56 -17.24
N THR A 124 7.78 -21.69 -16.52
CA THR A 124 7.83 -23.04 -17.11
C THR A 124 6.55 -23.35 -17.89
N ALA A 125 6.58 -24.33 -18.79
CA ALA A 125 5.44 -24.71 -19.62
C ALA A 125 4.17 -25.02 -18.80
N ASP A 126 4.34 -25.70 -17.66
CA ASP A 126 3.23 -26.09 -16.77
C ASP A 126 2.68 -24.93 -15.93
N MET A 127 3.42 -23.83 -15.83
CA MET A 127 3.10 -22.69 -14.98
C MET A 127 2.59 -21.47 -15.77
N LEU A 128 2.95 -21.39 -17.05
CA LEU A 128 2.62 -20.25 -17.91
C LEU A 128 1.12 -19.99 -18.01
N GLU A 129 0.32 -21.01 -18.33
CA GLU A 129 -1.13 -20.84 -18.53
C GLU A 129 -1.87 -20.49 -17.22
N PRO A 130 -1.60 -21.15 -16.07
CA PRO A 130 -2.13 -20.71 -14.77
C PRO A 130 -1.72 -19.29 -14.40
N ALA A 131 -0.45 -18.92 -14.62
CA ALA A 131 0.08 -17.59 -14.30
C ALA A 131 -0.59 -16.51 -15.18
N VAL A 132 -0.72 -16.75 -16.49
CA VAL A 132 -1.38 -15.83 -17.41
C VAL A 132 -2.86 -15.68 -17.07
N THR A 133 -3.55 -16.77 -16.73
CA THR A 133 -4.97 -16.72 -16.34
C THR A 133 -5.16 -15.90 -15.07
N TYR A 134 -4.36 -16.17 -14.03
CA TYR A 134 -4.37 -15.41 -12.79
C TYR A 134 -4.05 -13.93 -13.04
N GLY A 135 -2.98 -13.66 -13.79
CA GLY A 135 -2.54 -12.33 -14.13
C GLY A 135 -3.57 -11.53 -14.89
N ARG A 136 -4.22 -12.12 -15.91
CA ARG A 136 -5.27 -11.43 -16.67
C ARG A 136 -6.46 -11.03 -15.80
N ILE A 137 -6.85 -11.87 -14.85
CA ILE A 137 -7.95 -11.53 -13.93
C ILE A 137 -7.53 -10.36 -13.03
N LEU A 138 -6.31 -10.42 -12.45
CA LEU A 138 -5.79 -9.31 -11.62
C LEU A 138 -5.56 -8.02 -12.40
N MET A 139 -5.16 -8.09 -13.67
CA MET A 139 -4.96 -6.89 -14.49
C MET A 139 -6.25 -6.09 -14.62
N CYS A 140 -7.43 -6.74 -14.60
CA CYS A 140 -8.73 -6.06 -14.57
C CYS A 140 -8.95 -5.25 -13.27
N SER A 141 -8.37 -5.66 -12.15
CA SER A 141 -8.49 -4.97 -10.85
C SER A 141 -7.30 -4.05 -10.53
N VAL A 142 -6.23 -4.01 -11.35
CA VAL A 142 -5.05 -3.14 -11.13
C VAL A 142 -5.44 -1.68 -10.92
N THR A 143 -6.40 -1.15 -11.70
CA THR A 143 -6.88 0.22 -11.51
C THR A 143 -7.48 0.42 -10.11
N ALA A 144 -8.32 -0.51 -9.66
CA ALA A 144 -8.89 -0.47 -8.32
C ALA A 144 -7.80 -0.60 -7.25
N PHE A 145 -6.84 -1.51 -7.45
CA PHE A 145 -5.74 -1.70 -6.52
C PHE A 145 -4.86 -0.45 -6.37
N MET A 146 -4.60 0.26 -7.46
CA MET A 146 -3.91 1.56 -7.41
C MET A 146 -4.70 2.60 -6.62
N VAL A 147 -6.02 2.66 -6.80
CA VAL A 147 -6.89 3.58 -6.06
C VAL A 147 -6.92 3.21 -4.57
N GLN A 148 -7.00 1.93 -4.23
CA GLN A 148 -6.92 1.45 -2.84
C GLN A 148 -5.60 1.88 -2.19
N ASN A 149 -4.47 1.70 -2.88
CA ASN A 149 -3.14 2.13 -2.41
C ASN A 149 -3.03 3.65 -2.28
N PHE A 150 -3.59 4.39 -3.23
CA PHE A 150 -3.68 5.86 -3.16
C PHE A 150 -4.36 6.30 -1.86
N PHE A 151 -5.49 5.68 -1.51
CA PHE A 151 -6.24 6.06 -0.31
C PHE A 151 -5.53 5.77 1.01
N GLN A 152 -4.57 4.83 1.04
CA GLN A 152 -3.87 4.47 2.27
C GLN A 152 -3.23 5.66 3.01
N THR A 153 -2.73 6.66 2.27
CA THR A 153 -2.12 7.88 2.85
C THR A 153 -3.14 9.03 2.96
N PHE A 154 -4.15 9.05 2.09
CA PHE A 154 -5.17 10.10 2.06
C PHE A 154 -6.18 10.01 3.21
N PHE A 155 -6.44 8.83 3.78
CA PHE A 155 -7.28 8.72 4.98
C PHE A 155 -6.72 9.50 6.16
N VAL A 156 -5.39 9.47 6.34
CA VAL A 156 -4.69 10.20 7.40
C VAL A 156 -4.75 11.71 7.12
N THR A 157 -4.52 12.11 5.87
CA THR A 157 -4.61 13.51 5.43
C THR A 157 -6.01 14.08 5.57
N ALA A 158 -7.03 13.24 5.45
CA ALA A 158 -8.42 13.57 5.67
C ALA A 158 -8.84 13.60 7.15
N GLU A 159 -7.90 13.39 8.09
CA GLU A 159 -8.14 13.24 9.54
C GLU A 159 -9.07 12.05 9.90
N LYS A 160 -9.10 11.04 9.04
CA LYS A 160 -9.92 9.83 9.21
C LYS A 160 -9.07 8.55 9.16
N PRO A 161 -7.98 8.42 9.95
CA PRO A 161 -7.13 7.22 9.92
C PRO A 161 -7.90 5.94 10.35
N LYS A 162 -8.94 6.08 11.19
CA LYS A 162 -9.85 4.97 11.54
C LYS A 162 -10.67 4.46 10.35
N LEU A 163 -11.09 5.36 9.45
CA LEU A 163 -11.80 4.96 8.23
C LEU A 163 -10.89 4.11 7.34
N GLY A 164 -9.61 4.49 7.22
CA GLY A 164 -8.63 3.69 6.49
C GLY A 164 -8.47 2.28 7.04
N LEU A 165 -8.39 2.16 8.37
CA LEU A 165 -8.39 0.85 9.03
C LEU A 165 -9.65 0.04 8.70
N TYR A 166 -10.85 0.63 8.81
CA TYR A 166 -12.10 -0.08 8.50
C TYR A 166 -12.16 -0.54 7.04
N VAL A 167 -11.74 0.29 6.09
CA VAL A 167 -11.75 -0.06 4.65
C VAL A 167 -10.81 -1.22 4.37
N ILE A 168 -9.62 -1.24 4.97
CA ILE A 168 -8.64 -2.31 4.75
C ILE A 168 -9.06 -3.61 5.42
N VAL A 169 -9.61 -3.55 6.63
CA VAL A 169 -10.18 -4.73 7.28
C VAL A 169 -11.36 -5.26 6.46
N LEU A 170 -12.24 -4.39 5.95
CA LEU A 170 -13.35 -4.79 5.10
C LEU A 170 -12.86 -5.47 3.82
N ALA A 171 -11.86 -4.89 3.14
CA ALA A 171 -11.26 -5.48 1.95
C ALA A 171 -10.63 -6.85 2.25
N GLY A 172 -9.84 -6.96 3.32
CA GLY A 172 -9.19 -8.22 3.73
C GLY A 172 -10.21 -9.30 4.14
N VAL A 173 -11.24 -8.94 4.90
CA VAL A 173 -12.32 -9.88 5.27
C VAL A 173 -13.11 -10.32 4.03
N THR A 174 -13.41 -9.40 3.11
CA THR A 174 -14.06 -9.74 1.85
C THR A 174 -13.23 -10.75 1.07
N ASN A 175 -11.92 -10.55 0.99
CA ASN A 175 -11.02 -11.51 0.33
C ASN A 175 -11.08 -12.90 1.00
N MET A 176 -10.87 -12.99 2.32
CA MET A 176 -10.87 -14.28 3.03
C MET A 176 -12.19 -15.04 2.87
N VAL A 177 -13.33 -14.34 2.93
CA VAL A 177 -14.65 -14.95 2.73
C VAL A 177 -14.80 -15.43 1.29
N LEU A 178 -14.37 -14.64 0.30
CA LEU A 178 -14.44 -15.02 -1.10
C LEU A 178 -13.47 -16.16 -1.45
N ASP A 179 -12.29 -16.23 -0.84
CA ASP A 179 -11.39 -17.37 -1.01
C ASP A 179 -12.00 -18.64 -0.43
N ALA A 180 -12.60 -18.59 0.76
CA ALA A 180 -13.32 -19.73 1.30
C ALA A 180 -14.47 -20.18 0.38
N LEU A 181 -15.19 -19.25 -0.25
CA LEU A 181 -16.30 -19.58 -1.15
C LEU A 181 -15.81 -20.08 -2.53
N PHE A 182 -14.96 -19.32 -3.22
CA PHE A 182 -14.55 -19.61 -4.59
C PHE A 182 -13.50 -20.71 -4.66
N VAL A 183 -12.58 -20.75 -3.70
CA VAL A 183 -11.49 -21.73 -3.68
C VAL A 183 -11.88 -22.98 -2.92
N ALA A 184 -12.35 -22.86 -1.66
CA ALA A 184 -12.60 -24.04 -0.84
C ALA A 184 -13.95 -24.73 -1.18
N LEU A 185 -15.04 -23.97 -1.34
CA LEU A 185 -16.37 -24.53 -1.63
C LEU A 185 -16.57 -24.83 -3.11
N PHE A 186 -16.40 -23.84 -4.00
CA PHE A 186 -16.65 -24.01 -5.44
C PHE A 186 -15.49 -24.66 -6.21
N ARG A 187 -14.31 -24.75 -5.60
CA ARG A 187 -13.11 -25.38 -6.19
C ARG A 187 -12.74 -24.81 -7.56
N TRP A 188 -12.91 -23.51 -7.76
CA TRP A 188 -12.52 -22.80 -8.99
C TRP A 188 -11.00 -22.63 -9.14
N GLY A 189 -10.22 -23.16 -8.20
CA GLY A 189 -8.76 -23.16 -8.25
C GLY A 189 -8.17 -21.75 -8.34
N VAL A 190 -7.20 -21.58 -9.24
CA VAL A 190 -6.47 -20.30 -9.47
C VAL A 190 -7.41 -19.16 -9.87
N VAL A 191 -8.44 -19.46 -10.67
CA VAL A 191 -9.43 -18.46 -11.10
C VAL A 191 -10.23 -17.95 -9.91
N GLY A 192 -10.61 -18.85 -8.98
CA GLY A 192 -11.30 -18.47 -7.75
C GLY A 192 -10.48 -17.51 -6.89
N ALA A 193 -9.20 -17.83 -6.66
CA ALA A 193 -8.28 -16.97 -5.91
C ALA A 193 -8.11 -15.60 -6.58
N ALA A 194 -7.93 -15.57 -7.90
CA ALA A 194 -7.79 -14.32 -8.64
C ALA A 194 -9.04 -13.43 -8.52
N LEU A 195 -10.23 -14.03 -8.58
CA LEU A 195 -11.51 -13.32 -8.45
C LEU A 195 -11.74 -12.79 -7.03
N ALA A 196 -11.38 -13.57 -6.00
CA ALA A 196 -11.46 -13.14 -4.62
C ALA A 196 -10.58 -11.90 -4.38
N THR A 197 -9.34 -11.93 -4.87
CA THR A 197 -8.39 -10.80 -4.78
C THR A 197 -8.81 -9.61 -5.62
N ALA A 198 -9.29 -9.82 -6.85
CA ALA A 198 -9.79 -8.75 -7.68
C ALA A 198 -10.99 -8.03 -7.03
N THR A 199 -11.91 -8.80 -6.46
CA THR A 199 -13.11 -8.25 -5.80
C THR A 199 -12.77 -7.48 -4.54
N SER A 200 -11.83 -7.98 -3.72
CA SER A 200 -11.39 -7.27 -2.51
C SER A 200 -10.71 -5.94 -2.82
N GLN A 201 -9.91 -5.88 -3.88
CA GLN A 201 -9.29 -4.63 -4.37
C GLN A 201 -10.35 -3.64 -4.86
N VAL A 202 -11.38 -4.12 -5.55
CA VAL A 202 -12.53 -3.29 -5.98
C VAL A 202 -13.27 -2.74 -4.77
N VAL A 203 -13.56 -3.54 -3.74
CA VAL A 203 -14.16 -3.05 -2.50
C VAL A 203 -13.27 -2.01 -1.82
N GLY A 204 -11.97 -2.27 -1.73
CA GLY A 204 -10.97 -1.36 -1.17
C GLY A 204 -10.85 -0.02 -1.92
N ALA A 205 -11.25 0.03 -3.19
CA ALA A 205 -11.27 1.24 -4.00
C ALA A 205 -12.62 1.95 -3.99
N VAL A 206 -13.72 1.21 -4.18
CA VAL A 206 -15.06 1.77 -4.35
C VAL A 206 -15.56 2.39 -3.05
N VAL A 207 -15.34 1.75 -1.90
CA VAL A 207 -15.78 2.25 -0.59
C VAL A 207 -15.22 3.64 -0.29
N PRO A 208 -13.89 3.90 -0.37
CA PRO A 208 -13.39 5.25 -0.16
C PRO A 208 -13.84 6.24 -1.23
N VAL A 209 -13.89 5.85 -2.51
CA VAL A 209 -14.39 6.74 -3.57
C VAL A 209 -15.82 7.19 -3.28
N ALA A 210 -16.70 6.26 -2.91
CA ALA A 210 -18.09 6.55 -2.55
C ALA A 210 -18.18 7.47 -1.32
N TYR A 211 -17.38 7.22 -0.28
CA TYR A 211 -17.32 8.06 0.91
C TYR A 211 -16.89 9.50 0.59
N PHE A 212 -15.85 9.68 -0.22
CA PHE A 212 -15.32 11.00 -0.59
C PHE A 212 -16.17 11.73 -1.65
N ALA A 213 -16.94 10.99 -2.45
CA ALA A 213 -17.91 11.54 -3.42
C ALA A 213 -19.25 11.94 -2.80
N GLY A 214 -19.66 11.27 -1.71
CA GLY A 214 -20.89 11.55 -0.98
C GLY A 214 -20.80 12.75 -0.02
N LYS A 215 -21.92 13.02 0.67
CA LYS A 215 -21.92 13.94 1.82
C LYS A 215 -21.11 13.30 2.95
N ASN A 216 -20.04 13.97 3.37
CA ASN A 216 -19.17 13.50 4.44
C ASN A 216 -18.71 14.66 5.33
N ASP A 217 -18.23 14.29 6.52
CA ASP A 217 -17.62 15.18 7.52
C ASP A 217 -16.09 15.22 7.37
N SER A 218 -15.57 15.08 6.14
CA SER A 218 -14.15 15.16 5.86
C SER A 218 -13.74 16.54 5.36
N LEU A 219 -12.48 16.91 5.64
CA LEU A 219 -11.81 18.06 5.03
C LEU A 219 -11.68 17.92 3.52
N LEU A 220 -11.61 16.68 3.02
CA LEU A 220 -11.47 16.36 1.61
C LEU A 220 -12.80 15.94 1.00
N LYS A 221 -13.13 16.52 -0.15
CA LYS A 221 -14.32 16.20 -0.94
C LYS A 221 -13.96 16.04 -2.41
N LEU A 222 -14.49 14.99 -3.01
CA LEU A 222 -14.38 14.80 -4.45
C LEU A 222 -15.20 15.87 -5.17
N GLY A 223 -14.65 16.47 -6.21
CA GLY A 223 -15.36 17.47 -6.99
C GLY A 223 -14.70 17.82 -8.31
N LYS A 224 -15.05 19.01 -8.82
CA LYS A 224 -14.45 19.55 -10.05
C LYS A 224 -12.97 19.84 -9.82
N THR A 225 -12.14 19.39 -10.75
CA THR A 225 -10.71 19.71 -10.76
C THR A 225 -10.30 20.44 -12.02
N LYS A 226 -9.13 21.07 -11.97
CA LYS A 226 -8.45 21.65 -13.13
C LYS A 226 -7.11 20.94 -13.28
N TRP A 227 -6.76 20.58 -14.52
CA TRP A 227 -5.46 19.98 -14.80
C TRP A 227 -4.33 20.90 -14.34
N CYS A 228 -3.40 20.37 -13.56
CA CYS A 228 -2.23 21.09 -13.07
C CYS A 228 -0.98 20.21 -13.16
N GLY A 229 -0.32 20.23 -14.33
CA GLY A 229 0.89 19.42 -14.57
C GLY A 229 2.01 19.68 -13.56
N LYS A 230 2.15 20.92 -13.05
CA LYS A 230 3.12 21.26 -11.99
C LYS A 230 2.82 20.55 -10.68
N ALA A 231 1.54 20.41 -10.31
CA ALA A 231 1.14 19.70 -9.10
C ALA A 231 1.39 18.19 -9.26
N ILE A 232 1.06 17.63 -10.42
CA ILE A 232 1.33 16.22 -10.74
C ILE A 232 2.83 15.92 -10.69
N ALA A 233 3.65 16.74 -11.36
CA ALA A 233 5.10 16.57 -11.36
C ALA A 233 5.67 16.61 -9.93
N LYS A 234 5.22 17.57 -9.10
CA LYS A 234 5.65 17.67 -7.71
C LYS A 234 5.22 16.47 -6.86
N THR A 235 4.02 15.95 -7.10
CA THR A 235 3.53 14.73 -6.45
C THR A 235 4.36 13.52 -6.86
N ILE A 236 4.67 13.35 -8.14
CA ILE A 236 5.52 12.26 -8.62
C ILE A 236 6.92 12.38 -8.02
N THR A 237 7.55 13.55 -8.02
CA THR A 237 8.90 13.72 -7.44
C THR A 237 8.93 13.52 -5.93
N ASN A 238 7.87 13.90 -5.22
CA ASN A 238 7.78 13.68 -3.77
C ASN A 238 7.50 12.21 -3.45
N GLY A 239 6.71 11.53 -4.27
CA GLY A 239 6.38 10.12 -4.08
C GLY A 239 7.45 9.17 -4.62
N SER A 240 8.30 9.61 -5.55
CA SER A 240 9.25 8.72 -6.23
C SER A 240 10.28 8.11 -5.29
N SER A 241 10.53 8.74 -4.13
CA SER A 241 11.34 8.15 -3.06
C SER A 241 10.75 6.83 -2.57
N GLU A 242 9.44 6.69 -2.59
CA GLU A 242 8.73 5.49 -2.14
C GLU A 242 8.86 4.36 -3.15
N LEU A 243 8.76 4.69 -4.44
CA LEU A 243 9.02 3.74 -5.52
C LEU A 243 10.49 3.31 -5.52
N LEU A 244 11.41 4.26 -5.34
CA LEU A 244 12.85 3.97 -5.23
C LEU A 244 13.15 3.07 -4.02
N THR A 245 12.50 3.30 -2.88
CA THR A 245 12.63 2.44 -1.69
C THR A 245 12.25 0.99 -2.00
N ASN A 246 11.12 0.78 -2.67
CA ASN A 246 10.67 -0.56 -3.08
C ASN A 246 11.66 -1.23 -4.07
N VAL A 247 12.16 -0.47 -5.04
CA VAL A 247 13.16 -0.97 -6.00
C VAL A 247 14.46 -1.32 -5.29
N SER A 248 14.96 -0.45 -4.40
CA SER A 248 16.17 -0.68 -3.62
C SER A 248 16.03 -1.92 -2.73
N MET A 249 14.92 -2.08 -2.01
CA MET A 249 14.66 -3.28 -1.22
C MET A 249 14.66 -4.55 -2.08
N SER A 250 14.06 -4.50 -3.28
CA SER A 250 14.04 -5.61 -4.21
C SER A 250 15.45 -6.00 -4.69
N VAL A 251 16.27 -5.01 -5.07
CA VAL A 251 17.66 -5.25 -5.49
C VAL A 251 18.49 -5.83 -4.35
N VAL A 252 18.38 -5.27 -3.14
CA VAL A 252 19.07 -5.79 -1.95
C VAL A 252 18.65 -7.23 -1.68
N ASN A 253 17.36 -7.56 -1.78
CA ASN A 253 16.84 -8.91 -1.58
C ASN A 253 17.39 -9.92 -2.60
N ILE A 254 17.48 -9.53 -3.88
CA ILE A 254 18.09 -10.37 -4.93
C ILE A 254 19.57 -10.64 -4.62
N LEU A 255 20.32 -9.60 -4.26
CA LEU A 255 21.75 -9.73 -3.94
C LEU A 255 21.96 -10.60 -2.69
N TYR A 256 21.14 -10.44 -1.66
CA TYR A 256 21.19 -11.27 -0.45
C TYR A 256 20.91 -12.75 -0.77
N ASN A 257 19.84 -13.05 -1.51
CA ASN A 257 19.51 -14.43 -1.88
C ASN A 257 20.60 -15.07 -2.74
N ALA A 258 21.17 -14.34 -3.70
CA ALA A 258 22.27 -14.83 -4.54
C ALA A 258 23.51 -15.18 -3.69
N GLN A 259 23.84 -14.35 -2.71
CA GLN A 259 24.97 -14.60 -1.81
C GLN A 259 24.68 -15.77 -0.85
N LEU A 260 23.47 -15.86 -0.29
CA LEU A 260 23.08 -16.98 0.57
C LEU A 260 23.14 -18.32 -0.16
N LEU A 261 22.64 -18.36 -1.39
CA LEU A 261 22.71 -19.56 -2.23
C LEU A 261 24.17 -19.95 -2.51
N ARG A 262 25.04 -18.96 -2.77
CA ARG A 262 26.46 -19.19 -3.04
C ARG A 262 27.25 -19.69 -1.83
N TYR A 263 26.99 -19.17 -0.62
CA TYR A 263 27.78 -19.46 0.58
C TYR A 263 27.20 -20.56 1.47
N ILE A 264 25.88 -20.66 1.57
CA ILE A 264 25.17 -21.51 2.54
C ILE A 264 24.30 -22.57 1.83
N GLY A 265 24.02 -22.38 0.53
CA GLY A 265 23.13 -23.24 -0.22
C GLY A 265 21.65 -23.02 0.10
N GLU A 266 20.79 -23.92 -0.34
CA GLU A 266 19.33 -23.79 -0.27
C GLU A 266 18.80 -23.59 1.16
N ASN A 267 19.43 -24.22 2.16
CA ASN A 267 19.06 -24.10 3.56
C ASN A 267 19.22 -22.66 4.09
N GLY A 268 20.22 -21.91 3.60
CA GLY A 268 20.43 -20.51 3.97
C GLY A 268 19.35 -19.59 3.40
N VAL A 269 18.93 -19.86 2.16
CA VAL A 269 17.82 -19.14 1.50
C VAL A 269 16.50 -19.42 2.24
N ALA A 270 16.23 -20.67 2.61
CA ALA A 270 15.03 -21.04 3.37
C ALA A 270 14.98 -20.37 4.77
N ALA A 271 16.10 -20.35 5.50
CA ALA A 271 16.20 -19.68 6.79
C ALA A 271 16.00 -18.15 6.67
N TYR A 272 16.60 -17.52 5.66
CA TYR A 272 16.39 -16.10 5.38
C TYR A 272 14.93 -15.79 5.03
N GLY A 273 14.26 -16.66 4.26
CA GLY A 273 12.83 -16.53 3.96
C GLY A 273 11.98 -16.52 5.23
N ALA A 274 12.23 -17.42 6.19
CA ALA A 274 11.54 -17.43 7.48
C ALA A 274 11.78 -16.13 8.28
N ILE A 275 13.01 -15.63 8.30
CA ILE A 275 13.37 -14.36 8.97
C ILE A 275 12.67 -13.17 8.31
N MET A 276 12.57 -13.16 6.97
CA MET A 276 11.91 -12.09 6.22
C MET A 276 10.42 -11.96 6.56
N TYR A 277 9.71 -13.06 6.84
CA TYR A 277 8.32 -12.99 7.29
C TYR A 277 8.17 -12.26 8.62
N VAL A 278 9.04 -12.55 9.60
CA VAL A 278 9.04 -11.86 10.90
C VAL A 278 9.45 -10.39 10.71
N ASN A 279 10.46 -10.14 9.88
CA ASN A 279 10.93 -8.81 9.56
C ASN A 279 9.84 -7.93 8.93
N PHE A 280 8.96 -8.52 8.11
CA PHE A 280 7.86 -7.80 7.47
C PHE A 280 6.89 -7.19 8.49
N ILE A 281 6.63 -7.87 9.60
CA ILE A 281 5.80 -7.35 10.71
C ILE A 281 6.48 -6.14 11.34
N PHE A 282 7.81 -6.18 11.53
CA PHE A 282 8.57 -5.05 12.09
C PHE A 282 8.60 -3.86 11.13
N ILE A 283 8.83 -4.10 9.83
CA ILE A 283 8.78 -3.06 8.80
C ILE A 283 7.38 -2.42 8.75
N ALA A 284 6.31 -3.20 8.87
CA ALA A 284 4.93 -2.70 8.86
C ALA A 284 4.68 -1.66 9.96
N ILE A 285 5.30 -1.80 11.14
CA ILE A 285 5.21 -0.82 12.23
C ILE A 285 5.83 0.52 11.80
N PHE A 286 7.03 0.49 11.21
CA PHE A 286 7.71 1.70 10.74
C PHE A 286 7.01 2.35 9.56
N LEU A 287 6.53 1.56 8.60
CA LEU A 287 5.77 2.06 7.46
C LEU A 287 4.46 2.70 7.91
N GLY A 288 3.73 2.05 8.81
CA GLY A 288 2.50 2.61 9.38
C GLY A 288 2.75 3.90 10.14
N TYR A 289 3.90 3.99 10.83
CA TYR A 289 4.32 5.23 11.49
C TYR A 289 4.62 6.36 10.49
N SER A 290 5.39 6.05 9.44
CA SER A 290 5.74 7.00 8.38
C SER A 290 4.48 7.53 7.68
N MET A 291 3.57 6.64 7.27
CA MET A 291 2.32 7.01 6.61
C MET A 291 1.38 7.83 7.51
N GLY A 292 1.33 7.50 8.80
CA GLY A 292 0.53 8.25 9.78
C GLY A 292 1.11 9.63 10.10
N SER A 293 2.42 9.80 10.05
CA SER A 293 3.08 11.06 10.43
C SER A 293 3.33 12.01 9.25
N ALA A 294 3.46 11.51 8.02
CA ALA A 294 3.79 12.32 6.85
C ALA A 294 2.84 13.52 6.62
N PRO A 295 1.50 13.40 6.74
CA PRO A 295 0.60 14.55 6.58
C PRO A 295 0.75 15.60 7.68
N LEU A 296 1.19 15.23 8.89
CA LEU A 296 1.43 16.17 10.00
C LEU A 296 2.56 17.14 9.65
N PHE A 297 3.65 16.62 9.07
CA PHE A 297 4.75 17.44 8.59
C PHE A 297 4.32 18.31 7.41
N GLY A 298 3.56 17.75 6.45
CA GLY A 298 3.03 18.50 5.32
C GLY A 298 2.19 19.70 5.76
N PHE A 299 1.23 19.48 6.64
CA PHE A 299 0.33 20.52 7.16
C PHE A 299 1.09 21.62 7.92
N ASN A 300 1.93 21.25 8.89
CA ASN A 300 2.66 22.23 9.69
C ASN A 300 3.71 23.01 8.88
N PHE A 301 4.23 22.41 7.80
CA PHE A 301 5.05 23.11 6.82
C PHE A 301 4.26 24.13 6.00
N GLY A 302 3.04 23.78 5.58
CA GLY A 302 2.11 24.72 4.95
C GLY A 302 1.74 25.89 5.85
N ALA A 303 1.43 25.60 7.11
CA ALA A 303 1.08 26.58 8.13
C ALA A 303 2.26 27.44 8.63
N GLN A 304 3.46 27.25 8.07
CA GLN A 304 4.70 27.91 8.53
C GLN A 304 5.00 27.73 10.04
N ASN A 305 4.45 26.67 10.65
CA ASN A 305 4.60 26.41 12.07
C ASN A 305 5.93 25.69 12.36
N LYS A 306 7.03 26.44 12.27
CA LYS A 306 8.40 25.92 12.48
C LYS A 306 8.61 25.35 13.88
N LYS A 307 7.88 25.85 14.89
CA LYS A 307 7.96 25.33 16.26
C LYS A 307 7.40 23.91 16.32
N GLU A 308 6.22 23.69 15.73
CA GLU A 308 5.60 22.37 15.71
C GLU A 308 6.36 21.38 14.84
N LEU A 309 6.91 21.81 13.71
CA LEU A 309 7.78 20.95 12.90
C LEU A 309 8.99 20.43 13.67
N LYS A 310 9.68 21.28 14.44
CA LYS A 310 10.81 20.86 15.28
C LYS A 310 10.35 19.94 16.41
N ASN A 311 9.18 20.20 16.99
CA ASN A 311 8.57 19.35 18.02
C ASN A 311 8.24 17.95 17.48
N LEU A 312 7.56 17.88 16.33
CA LEU A 312 7.22 16.65 15.63
C LEU A 312 8.48 15.87 15.24
N PHE A 313 9.51 16.54 14.70
CA PHE A 313 10.76 15.89 14.33
C PHE A 313 11.46 15.25 15.53
N LYS A 314 11.63 15.99 16.63
CA LYS A 314 12.26 15.45 17.85
C LYS A 314 11.48 14.27 18.43
N LYS A 315 10.16 14.40 18.53
CA LYS A 315 9.30 13.33 19.06
C LYS A 315 9.31 12.10 18.16
N SER A 316 9.25 12.30 16.84
CA SER A 316 9.29 11.20 15.88
C SER A 316 10.62 10.47 15.92
N PHE A 317 11.73 11.21 16.03
CA PHE A 317 13.06 10.62 16.19
C PHE A 317 13.15 9.75 17.45
N VAL A 318 12.69 10.25 18.60
CA VAL A 318 12.67 9.47 19.85
C VAL A 318 11.79 8.24 19.73
N VAL A 319 10.59 8.37 19.15
CA VAL A 319 9.68 7.23 18.96
C VAL A 319 10.29 6.16 18.06
N ILE A 320 10.86 6.55 16.92
CA ILE A 320 11.50 5.63 15.98
C ILE A 320 12.74 4.98 16.62
N ALA A 321 13.56 5.73 17.36
CA ALA A 321 14.74 5.20 18.02
C ALA A 321 14.39 4.20 19.13
N VAL A 322 13.39 4.51 19.96
CA VAL A 322 12.92 3.60 21.02
C VAL A 322 12.29 2.35 20.40
N LEU A 323 11.39 2.50 19.43
CA LEU A 323 10.80 1.36 18.73
C LEU A 323 11.86 0.50 18.04
N GLY A 324 12.85 1.12 17.40
CA GLY A 324 13.99 0.42 16.79
C GLY A 324 14.79 -0.38 17.79
N ALA A 325 15.15 0.22 18.93
CA ALA A 325 15.88 -0.47 19.99
C ALA A 325 15.06 -1.61 20.62
N THR A 326 13.77 -1.41 20.85
CA THR A 326 12.88 -2.44 21.40
C THR A 326 12.71 -3.60 20.43
N LEU A 327 12.44 -3.33 19.15
CA LEU A 327 12.27 -4.37 18.13
C LEU A 327 13.58 -5.12 17.86
N PHE A 328 14.72 -4.42 17.88
CA PHE A 328 16.03 -5.06 17.84
C PHE A 328 16.18 -6.02 19.03
N GLY A 329 15.94 -5.56 20.26
CA GLY A 329 16.03 -6.42 21.45
C GLY A 329 15.12 -7.65 21.37
N VAL A 330 13.87 -7.48 20.92
CA VAL A 330 12.92 -8.60 20.73
C VAL A 330 13.39 -9.58 19.66
N ALA A 331 14.09 -9.12 18.61
CA ALA A 331 14.59 -10.00 17.56
C ALA A 331 15.74 -10.92 18.01
N PHE A 332 16.42 -10.61 19.12
CA PHE A 332 17.50 -11.43 19.69
C PHE A 332 17.04 -12.36 20.82
N VAL A 333 15.76 -12.32 21.21
CA VAL A 333 15.15 -13.20 22.22
C VAL A 333 14.36 -14.29 21.51
#